data_AF-A0A165IDI1-F1
#
_entry.id   AF-A0A165IDI1-F1
#
_cell.length_a   1.000
_cell.length_b   1.000
_cell.length_c   1.000
_cell.angle_alpha   90.00
_cell.angle_beta   90.00
_cell.angle_gamma   90.00
#
_symmetry.space_group_name_H-M   'P 1'
#
loop_
_entity.id
_entity.type
_entity.pdbx_description
1 polymer ?
#
loop_
_entity_poly.entity_id
_entity_poly.type
_entity_poly.pdbx_seq_one_letter_code
_entity_poly.pdbx_strand_id
1 'polypeptide(L)'
;MFTRQALLATALAASASAHATWQQLWINNVDFGGSCVRHVASNNPVQAVTSADMACNIAAASAPNTCAVKAGDTLSVEMHQQAGDRSCASEAIGGQHYGPIMIYLAKVSNAATAVGASSNWFKISEGGLMSNNPDYFANQVLNDNCGHWTFKLPSDIAPGDYLLRAETIALHTASTSGQAQFYMSCYQLQISGTGTASPPTVKIPGAYSASDPGILVNIHQNLTTYKIPGPTPYGVPAATIATTAWPSTPTINTANLPKADFTTLPGGAATATGGPTSTASGGATSTGSAPQATQTKFGQCGGTGYTGPTVCEAGSTCTAVSPPYYSQCT
;
A
#
# COMPACT_ATOMS: atom_id res chain seq x y z
N MET A 1 59.54 -17.83 35.41
CA MET A 1 58.13 -17.88 35.87
C MET A 1 57.27 -17.32 34.75
N PHE A 2 56.36 -18.14 34.21
CA PHE A 2 55.57 -17.83 33.01
C PHE A 2 54.37 -16.93 33.34
N THR A 3 54.27 -15.78 32.66
CA THR A 3 53.12 -14.87 32.74
C THR A 3 52.01 -15.39 31.83
N ARG A 4 50.88 -15.83 32.41
CA ARG A 4 49.67 -16.18 31.66
C ARG A 4 48.88 -14.91 31.35
N GLN A 5 48.84 -14.50 30.08
CA GLN A 5 47.87 -13.51 29.59
C GLN A 5 46.55 -14.23 29.28
N ALA A 6 45.49 -13.84 29.98
CA ALA A 6 44.13 -14.27 29.67
C ALA A 6 43.56 -13.34 28.59
N LEU A 7 43.31 -13.87 27.39
CA LEU A 7 42.49 -13.19 26.38
C LEU A 7 41.02 -13.27 26.81
N LEU A 8 40.40 -12.12 27.12
CA LEU A 8 38.94 -12.01 27.15
C LEU A 8 38.44 -11.89 25.70
N ALA A 9 37.73 -12.90 25.22
CA ALA A 9 36.97 -12.82 23.98
C ALA A 9 35.59 -12.22 24.29
N THR A 10 35.39 -10.92 24.01
CA THR A 10 34.06 -10.30 23.96
C THR A 10 33.33 -10.81 22.72
N ALA A 11 32.33 -11.67 22.91
CA ALA A 11 31.37 -12.01 21.86
C ALA A 11 30.41 -10.83 21.68
N LEU A 12 30.56 -10.07 20.58
CA LEU A 12 29.49 -9.18 20.11
C LEU A 12 28.41 -10.06 19.49
N ALA A 13 27.26 -10.19 20.15
CA ALA A 13 26.06 -10.70 19.52
C ALA A 13 25.58 -9.64 18.52
N ALA A 14 25.75 -9.89 17.23
CA ALA A 14 25.08 -9.12 16.20
C ALA A 14 23.58 -9.39 16.31
N SER A 15 22.83 -8.43 16.85
CA SER A 15 21.37 -8.47 16.81
C SER A 15 20.94 -8.20 15.37
N ALA A 16 20.62 -9.27 14.62
CA ALA A 16 19.93 -9.12 13.34
C ALA A 16 18.50 -8.63 13.64
N SER A 17 18.26 -7.34 13.43
CA SER A 17 16.89 -6.83 13.44
C SER A 17 16.31 -7.09 12.05
N ALA A 18 15.12 -7.69 12.02
CA ALA A 18 14.47 -8.14 10.78
C ALA A 18 13.07 -7.54 10.61
N HIS A 19 12.49 -7.07 11.73
CA HIS A 19 11.20 -6.42 11.82
C HIS A 19 11.36 -4.92 11.58
N ALA A 20 10.37 -4.31 10.93
CA ALA A 20 10.47 -2.91 10.51
C ALA A 20 9.10 -2.20 10.54
N THR A 21 9.12 -0.88 10.46
CA THR A 21 7.91 -0.05 10.33
C THR A 21 8.05 0.93 9.19
N TRP A 22 6.94 1.26 8.55
CA TRP A 22 6.83 2.39 7.63
C TRP A 22 6.73 3.67 8.45
N GLN A 23 7.62 4.63 8.21
CA GLN A 23 7.86 5.72 9.16
C GLN A 23 7.92 7.11 8.54
N GLN A 24 8.21 7.24 7.23
CA GLN A 24 8.30 8.56 6.61
C GLN A 24 7.62 8.62 5.25
N LEU A 25 7.21 9.85 4.90
CA LEU A 25 6.64 10.19 3.61
C LEU A 25 7.54 11.19 2.89
N TRP A 26 7.68 10.98 1.59
CA TRP A 26 8.34 11.91 0.67
C TRP A 26 7.36 12.33 -0.40
N ILE A 27 7.33 13.63 -0.72
CA ILE A 27 6.46 14.19 -1.75
C ILE A 27 7.35 14.94 -2.73
N ASN A 28 7.39 14.48 -3.99
CA ASN A 28 8.22 15.04 -5.06
C ASN A 28 9.70 15.22 -4.61
N ASN A 29 10.26 14.18 -4.00
CA ASN A 29 11.62 14.12 -3.44
C ASN A 29 11.91 15.08 -2.27
N VAL A 30 10.88 15.66 -1.65
CA VAL A 30 11.00 16.43 -0.40
C VAL A 30 10.66 15.54 0.78
N ASP A 31 11.51 15.52 1.82
CA ASP A 31 11.32 14.76 3.06
C ASP A 31 10.24 15.40 3.93
N PHE A 32 9.09 14.74 4.09
CA PHE A 32 8.05 15.15 5.03
C PHE A 32 8.15 14.40 6.38
N GLY A 33 9.16 13.55 6.56
CA GLY A 33 9.37 12.78 7.78
C GLY A 33 8.12 12.01 8.21
N GLY A 34 7.96 11.89 9.53
CA GLY A 34 6.80 11.24 10.16
C GLY A 34 5.51 12.08 10.19
N SER A 35 5.52 13.30 9.62
CA SER A 35 4.48 14.31 9.88
C SER A 35 3.07 13.88 9.53
N CYS A 36 2.93 13.00 8.54
CA CYS A 36 1.64 12.53 8.03
C CYS A 36 1.48 11.02 8.19
N VAL A 37 2.34 10.38 8.99
CA VAL A 37 2.33 8.94 9.24
C VAL A 37 1.55 8.64 10.51
N ARG A 38 0.64 7.68 10.42
CA ARG A 38 -0.01 7.07 11.57
C ARG A 38 0.93 6.05 12.18
N HIS A 39 1.83 6.54 13.03
CA HIS A 39 2.86 5.72 13.65
C HIS A 39 2.26 4.59 14.49
N VAL A 40 2.98 3.47 14.48
CA VAL A 40 2.62 2.22 15.15
C VAL A 40 3.54 2.01 16.34
N ALA A 41 3.04 1.41 17.40
CA ALA A 41 3.77 1.33 18.67
C ALA A 41 4.93 0.31 18.68
N SER A 42 4.93 -0.63 17.74
CA SER A 42 5.97 -1.66 17.63
C SER A 42 6.19 -2.05 16.18
N ASN A 43 7.35 -2.63 15.90
CA ASN A 43 7.66 -3.25 14.62
C ASN A 43 7.19 -4.71 14.53
N ASN A 44 6.36 -5.21 15.46
CA ASN A 44 5.78 -6.55 15.34
C ASN A 44 4.82 -6.63 14.14
N PRO A 45 4.74 -7.79 13.48
CA PRO A 45 3.86 -7.94 12.33
C PRO A 45 2.42 -8.20 12.77
N VAL A 46 1.47 -7.78 11.94
CA VAL A 46 0.11 -8.32 11.97
C VAL A 46 0.11 -9.64 11.20
N GLN A 47 -0.56 -10.68 11.69
CA GLN A 47 -0.66 -11.97 10.98
C GLN A 47 -2.11 -12.37 10.69
N ALA A 48 -3.05 -12.00 11.58
CA ALA A 48 -4.46 -12.30 11.42
C ALA A 48 -5.09 -11.41 10.32
N VAL A 49 -5.24 -11.95 9.11
CA VAL A 49 -5.83 -11.26 7.94
C VAL A 49 -7.27 -10.78 8.16
N THR A 50 -7.96 -11.32 9.16
CA THR A 50 -9.32 -10.93 9.55
C THR A 50 -9.35 -9.81 10.60
N SER A 51 -8.22 -9.44 11.20
CA SER A 51 -8.17 -8.37 12.22
C SER A 51 -8.42 -6.99 11.59
N ALA A 52 -9.05 -6.09 12.35
CA ALA A 52 -9.15 -4.68 12.01
C ALA A 52 -7.77 -4.02 11.88
N ASP A 53 -6.76 -4.54 12.59
CA ASP A 53 -5.38 -4.06 12.52
C ASP A 53 -4.77 -4.24 11.12
N MET A 54 -5.31 -5.12 10.28
CA MET A 54 -4.80 -5.33 8.93
C MET A 54 -4.87 -4.05 8.07
N ALA A 55 -5.78 -3.11 8.39
CA ALA A 55 -5.92 -1.87 7.63
C ALA A 55 -4.74 -0.91 7.86
N CYS A 56 -4.43 -0.58 9.11
CA CYS A 56 -3.45 0.47 9.45
C CYS A 56 -2.45 0.07 10.53
N ASN A 57 -2.37 -1.22 10.88
CA ASN A 57 -1.61 -1.81 11.99
C ASN A 57 -2.23 -1.56 13.37
N ILE A 58 -1.67 -2.22 14.38
CA ILE A 58 -2.11 -2.21 15.77
C ILE A 58 -1.88 -0.82 16.36
N ALA A 59 -2.94 -0.29 16.98
CA ALA A 59 -2.92 0.97 17.74
C ALA A 59 -2.32 2.17 16.97
N ALA A 60 -2.53 2.22 15.65
CA ALA A 60 -2.02 3.30 14.81
C ALA A 60 -2.63 4.65 15.24
N ALA A 61 -1.78 5.53 15.75
CA ALA A 61 -2.20 6.86 16.19
C ALA A 61 -2.57 7.74 14.99
N SER A 62 -3.47 8.71 15.17
CA SER A 62 -3.67 9.75 14.16
C SER A 62 -2.35 10.50 13.91
N ALA A 63 -2.07 10.84 12.66
CA ALA A 63 -0.84 11.55 12.34
C ALA A 63 -0.93 13.03 12.76
N PRO A 64 0.20 13.68 13.10
CA PRO A 64 0.21 15.10 13.50
C PRO A 64 -0.39 16.04 12.46
N ASN A 65 -0.26 15.71 11.17
CA ASN A 65 -0.71 16.52 10.06
C ASN A 65 -1.43 15.70 8.99
N THR A 66 -2.14 16.40 8.11
CA THR A 66 -2.61 15.90 6.82
C THR A 66 -1.76 16.56 5.73
N CYS A 67 -1.04 15.77 4.95
CA CYS A 67 -0.12 16.29 3.92
C CYS A 67 -0.89 16.65 2.65
N ALA A 68 -0.78 17.90 2.21
CA ALA A 68 -1.31 18.33 0.93
C ALA A 68 -0.46 17.76 -0.22
N VAL A 69 -1.12 17.12 -1.18
CA VAL A 69 -0.53 16.56 -2.40
C VAL A 69 -1.42 16.85 -3.60
N LYS A 70 -0.89 16.72 -4.80
CA LYS A 70 -1.63 16.80 -6.06
C LYS A 70 -1.81 15.42 -6.67
N ALA A 71 -2.96 15.16 -7.26
CA ALA A 71 -3.13 14.01 -8.14
C ALA A 71 -2.02 14.03 -9.20
N GLY A 72 -1.36 12.89 -9.44
CA GLY A 72 -0.18 12.79 -10.30
C GLY A 72 1.17 13.07 -9.62
N ASP A 73 1.21 13.54 -8.37
CA ASP A 73 2.47 13.69 -7.62
C ASP A 73 3.17 12.33 -7.48
N THR A 74 4.50 12.41 -7.39
CA THR A 74 5.33 11.26 -7.05
C THR A 74 5.56 11.25 -5.55
N LEU A 75 5.24 10.14 -4.90
CA LEU A 75 5.50 9.95 -3.47
C LEU A 75 6.46 8.79 -3.27
N SER A 76 7.21 8.85 -2.17
CA SER A 76 7.91 7.68 -1.65
C SER A 76 7.50 7.45 -0.20
N VAL A 77 7.22 6.20 0.14
CA VAL A 77 7.07 5.76 1.53
C VAL A 77 8.37 5.13 1.98
N GLU A 78 8.76 5.39 3.23
CA GLU A 78 10.04 4.96 3.78
C GLU A 78 9.84 4.02 4.96
N MET A 79 10.60 2.93 5.00
CA MET A 79 10.60 1.92 6.04
C MET A 79 11.98 1.73 6.62
N HIS A 80 12.07 1.48 7.93
CA HIS A 80 13.30 1.06 8.63
C HIS A 80 12.99 0.14 9.81
N GLN A 81 14.01 -0.60 10.25
CA GLN A 81 13.88 -1.65 11.27
C GLN A 81 13.45 -1.11 12.64
N GLN A 82 14.02 0.02 13.03
CA GLN A 82 13.81 0.63 14.34
C GLN A 82 13.09 1.96 14.20
N ALA A 83 12.29 2.31 15.21
CA ALA A 83 11.62 3.60 15.26
C ALA A 83 12.65 4.74 15.28
N GLY A 84 12.53 5.67 14.33
CA GLY A 84 13.45 6.80 14.15
C GLY A 84 14.75 6.46 13.41
N ASP A 85 15.02 5.19 13.11
CA ASP A 85 16.15 4.82 12.25
C ASP A 85 15.85 5.19 10.80
N ARG A 86 16.88 5.67 10.10
CA ARG A 86 16.87 6.05 8.68
C ARG A 86 18.18 5.71 7.98
N SER A 87 18.99 4.86 8.59
CA SER A 87 20.33 4.54 8.10
C SER A 87 20.25 3.69 6.83
N CYS A 88 20.91 4.15 5.76
CA CYS A 88 21.13 3.33 4.57
C CYS A 88 22.21 2.25 4.77
N ALA A 89 22.88 2.22 5.93
CA ALA A 89 23.92 1.23 6.22
C ALA A 89 23.34 -0.13 6.64
N SER A 90 22.06 -0.16 7.00
CA SER A 90 21.32 -1.36 7.37
C SER A 90 20.19 -1.59 6.37
N GLU A 91 19.75 -2.84 6.22
CA GLU A 91 18.54 -3.14 5.47
C GLU A 91 17.33 -2.45 6.11
N ALA A 92 16.48 -1.83 5.31
CA ALA A 92 15.23 -1.23 5.79
C ALA A 92 14.30 -2.27 6.42
N ILE A 93 14.25 -3.45 5.81
CA ILE A 93 13.69 -4.67 6.38
C ILE A 93 14.65 -5.83 6.09
N GLY A 94 15.21 -6.40 7.15
CA GLY A 94 16.33 -7.34 7.03
C GLY A 94 15.97 -8.80 7.30
N GLY A 95 16.99 -9.64 7.44
CA GLY A 95 16.82 -11.03 7.86
C GLY A 95 15.98 -11.86 6.89
N GLN A 96 16.20 -11.66 5.59
CA GLN A 96 15.53 -12.40 4.51
C GLN A 96 13.99 -12.32 4.55
N HIS A 97 13.45 -11.18 4.98
CA HIS A 97 12.01 -10.93 5.03
C HIS A 97 11.38 -10.71 3.65
N TYR A 98 11.85 -11.41 2.62
CA TYR A 98 11.48 -11.18 1.22
C TYR A 98 9.98 -11.23 0.99
N GLY A 99 9.49 -10.33 0.16
CA GLY A 99 8.09 -10.32 -0.26
C GLY A 99 7.65 -9.03 -0.94
N PRO A 100 6.35 -8.91 -1.20
CA PRO A 100 5.80 -7.81 -1.98
C PRO A 100 5.73 -6.50 -1.21
N ILE A 101 5.60 -5.42 -1.95
CA ILE A 101 5.15 -4.12 -1.45
C ILE A 101 3.87 -3.74 -2.17
N MET A 102 2.90 -3.19 -1.45
CA MET A 102 1.64 -2.70 -2.02
C MET A 102 1.26 -1.36 -1.40
N ILE A 103 0.72 -0.48 -2.24
CA ILE A 103 0.22 0.84 -1.85
C ILE A 103 -1.26 0.93 -2.20
N TYR A 104 -2.07 1.31 -1.21
CA TYR A 104 -3.50 1.52 -1.37
C TYR A 104 -3.88 2.96 -1.01
N LEU A 105 -4.97 3.42 -1.59
CA LEU A 105 -5.67 4.64 -1.20
C LEU A 105 -7.08 4.30 -0.74
N ALA A 106 -7.60 5.08 0.20
CA ALA A 106 -9.02 5.11 0.53
C ALA A 106 -9.48 6.55 0.63
N LYS A 107 -10.49 6.93 -0.17
CA LYS A 107 -11.15 8.23 -0.03
C LYS A 107 -11.94 8.25 1.26
N VAL A 108 -11.78 9.30 2.06
CA VAL A 108 -12.43 9.44 3.37
C VAL A 108 -13.02 10.85 3.52
N SER A 109 -13.94 11.02 4.47
CA SER A 109 -14.50 12.33 4.78
C SER A 109 -13.51 13.24 5.51
N ASN A 110 -12.63 12.65 6.33
CA ASN A 110 -11.59 13.35 7.07
C ASN A 110 -10.41 12.41 7.33
N ALA A 111 -9.23 12.73 6.80
CA ALA A 111 -8.04 11.89 6.92
C ALA A 111 -7.50 11.79 8.34
N ALA A 112 -7.76 12.77 9.21
CA ALA A 112 -7.30 12.75 10.60
C ALA A 112 -8.11 11.80 11.49
N THR A 113 -9.40 11.61 11.20
CA THR A 113 -10.33 10.82 12.04
C THR A 113 -10.81 9.52 11.42
N ALA A 114 -10.54 9.29 10.14
CA ALA A 114 -10.99 8.07 9.46
C ALA A 114 -10.43 6.79 10.10
N VAL A 115 -11.27 5.76 10.17
CA VAL A 115 -10.90 4.41 10.63
C VAL A 115 -10.57 3.54 9.42
N GLY A 116 -9.33 3.05 9.35
CA GLY A 116 -8.86 2.27 8.20
C GLY A 116 -9.69 1.02 7.92
N ALA A 117 -10.06 0.28 8.97
CA ALA A 117 -10.86 -0.94 8.85
C ALA A 117 -12.28 -0.71 8.29
N SER A 118 -12.80 0.51 8.42
CA SER A 118 -14.12 0.90 7.89
C SER A 118 -14.04 1.47 6.47
N SER A 119 -12.83 1.79 6.01
CA SER A 119 -12.58 2.49 4.74
C SER A 119 -12.71 1.57 3.52
N ASN A 120 -12.85 2.16 2.34
CA ASN A 120 -12.91 1.45 1.06
C ASN A 120 -11.61 1.68 0.30
N TRP A 121 -10.82 0.62 0.13
CA TRP A 121 -9.45 0.70 -0.36
C TRP A 121 -9.36 0.31 -1.83
N PHE A 122 -8.55 1.02 -2.61
CA PHE A 122 -8.13 0.61 -3.95
C PHE A 122 -6.61 0.63 -4.04
N LYS A 123 -6.03 -0.35 -4.72
CA LYS A 123 -4.58 -0.45 -4.88
C LYS A 123 -4.12 0.51 -5.97
N ILE A 124 -2.97 1.17 -5.78
CA ILE A 124 -2.40 2.11 -6.77
C ILE A 124 -0.96 1.77 -7.17
N SER A 125 -0.28 0.92 -6.42
CA SER A 125 1.07 0.47 -6.74
C SER A 125 1.31 -0.89 -6.09
N GLU A 126 2.08 -1.73 -6.78
CA GLU A 126 2.62 -2.96 -6.21
C GLU A 126 3.96 -3.32 -6.83
N GLY A 127 4.74 -4.07 -6.07
CA GLY A 127 5.85 -4.88 -6.55
C GLY A 127 5.77 -6.24 -5.87
N GLY A 128 6.05 -7.31 -6.60
CA GLY A 128 6.05 -8.69 -6.10
C GLY A 128 7.43 -9.31 -6.26
N LEU A 129 7.51 -10.32 -7.13
CA LEU A 129 8.77 -10.85 -7.65
C LEU A 129 9.25 -9.97 -8.80
N MET A 130 10.35 -9.26 -8.61
CA MET A 130 10.93 -8.29 -9.54
C MET A 130 11.85 -8.98 -10.55
N SER A 131 12.56 -10.01 -10.12
CA SER A 131 13.34 -10.94 -10.96
C SER A 131 13.14 -12.38 -10.47
N ASN A 132 13.19 -13.34 -11.38
CA ASN A 132 13.20 -14.79 -11.08
C ASN A 132 14.54 -15.46 -11.40
N ASN A 133 15.60 -14.68 -11.61
CA ASN A 133 16.93 -15.20 -11.94
C ASN A 133 18.07 -14.30 -11.42
N PRO A 134 18.47 -14.44 -10.14
CA PRO A 134 17.78 -15.19 -9.10
C PRO A 134 16.51 -14.45 -8.62
N ASP A 135 15.72 -15.10 -7.76
CA ASP A 135 14.56 -14.49 -7.13
C ASP A 135 14.95 -13.18 -6.42
N TYR A 136 14.24 -12.09 -6.75
CA TYR A 136 14.47 -10.76 -6.21
C TYR A 136 13.12 -10.11 -5.92
N PHE A 137 12.80 -9.87 -4.66
CA PHE A 137 11.50 -9.34 -4.26
C PHE A 137 11.49 -7.81 -4.16
N ALA A 138 10.29 -7.23 -4.18
CA ALA A 138 10.10 -5.78 -4.12
C ALA A 138 10.73 -5.12 -2.89
N ASN A 139 10.72 -5.78 -1.72
CA ASN A 139 11.38 -5.24 -0.54
C ASN A 139 12.91 -5.37 -0.54
N GLN A 140 13.50 -6.15 -1.45
CA GLN A 140 14.93 -6.04 -1.73
C GLN A 140 15.21 -4.78 -2.55
N VAL A 141 14.34 -4.43 -3.52
CA VAL A 141 14.41 -3.13 -4.22
C VAL A 141 14.23 -1.95 -3.25
N LEU A 142 13.37 -2.10 -2.25
CA LEU A 142 13.24 -1.14 -1.15
C LEU A 142 14.56 -0.98 -0.37
N ASN A 143 15.21 -2.10 -0.02
CA ASN A 143 16.51 -2.07 0.66
C ASN A 143 17.59 -1.39 -0.21
N ASP A 144 17.63 -1.69 -1.52
CA ASP A 144 18.54 -1.03 -2.46
C ASP A 144 18.33 0.49 -2.48
N ASN A 145 17.10 0.94 -2.26
CA ASN A 145 16.74 2.36 -2.25
C ASN A 145 16.65 2.94 -0.83
N CYS A 146 17.44 2.43 0.11
CA CYS A 146 17.52 2.95 1.48
C CYS A 146 16.13 3.05 2.14
N GLY A 147 15.29 2.03 1.96
CA GLY A 147 13.96 1.99 2.56
C GLY A 147 12.87 2.69 1.74
N HIS A 148 13.16 3.23 0.55
CA HIS A 148 12.18 4.01 -0.23
C HIS A 148 11.45 3.16 -1.26
N TRP A 149 10.12 3.21 -1.23
CA TRP A 149 9.27 2.73 -2.31
C TRP A 149 8.55 3.90 -2.97
N THR A 150 8.95 4.21 -4.20
CA THR A 150 8.43 5.35 -4.97
C THR A 150 7.30 4.92 -5.90
N PHE A 151 6.23 5.70 -5.93
CA PHE A 151 5.07 5.49 -6.80
C PHE A 151 4.42 6.83 -7.17
N LYS A 152 3.51 6.81 -8.15
CA LYS A 152 2.72 7.99 -8.54
C LYS A 152 1.29 7.88 -8.05
N LEU A 153 0.72 8.99 -7.60
CA LEU A 153 -0.73 9.07 -7.43
C LEU A 153 -1.40 9.02 -8.80
N PRO A 154 -2.54 8.32 -8.94
CA PRO A 154 -3.38 8.47 -10.11
C PRO A 154 -3.70 9.95 -10.35
N SER A 155 -3.60 10.41 -11.59
CA SER A 155 -3.81 11.83 -11.94
C SER A 155 -5.28 12.21 -12.08
N ASP A 156 -6.17 11.22 -12.18
CA ASP A 156 -7.58 11.36 -12.54
C ASP A 156 -8.56 11.08 -11.38
N ILE A 157 -8.06 10.74 -10.20
CA ILE A 157 -8.89 10.52 -9.00
C ILE A 157 -9.49 11.82 -8.46
N ALA A 158 -10.67 11.71 -7.86
CA ALA A 158 -11.37 12.85 -7.27
C ALA A 158 -10.56 13.52 -6.14
N PRO A 159 -10.49 14.86 -6.06
CA PRO A 159 -9.83 15.56 -4.96
C PRO A 159 -10.56 15.32 -3.62
N GLY A 160 -9.84 15.45 -2.50
CA GLY A 160 -10.36 15.37 -1.13
C GLY A 160 -9.41 14.68 -0.18
N ASP A 161 -9.92 14.25 0.97
CA ASP A 161 -9.13 13.56 1.99
C ASP A 161 -8.99 12.07 1.67
N TYR A 162 -7.79 11.54 1.88
CA TYR A 162 -7.44 10.15 1.65
C TYR A 162 -6.60 9.60 2.80
N LEU A 163 -6.82 8.32 3.10
CA LEU A 163 -5.79 7.50 3.72
C LEU A 163 -4.96 6.83 2.63
N LEU A 164 -3.64 6.84 2.79
CA LEU A 164 -2.73 5.99 2.03
C LEU A 164 -2.23 4.88 2.94
N ARG A 165 -2.20 3.64 2.47
CA ARG A 165 -1.70 2.48 3.20
C ARG A 165 -0.49 1.92 2.45
N ALA A 166 0.67 1.94 3.09
CA ALA A 166 1.85 1.23 2.62
C ALA A 166 1.95 -0.09 3.35
N GLU A 167 2.28 -1.16 2.62
CA GLU A 167 2.42 -2.50 3.16
C GLU A 167 3.61 -3.21 2.52
N THR A 168 4.33 -3.98 3.34
CA THR A 168 5.15 -5.09 2.89
C THR A 168 4.72 -6.36 3.61
N ILE A 169 4.82 -7.51 2.94
CA ILE A 169 4.56 -8.82 3.56
C ILE A 169 5.88 -9.59 3.58
N ALA A 170 6.36 -10.00 4.75
CA ALA A 170 7.50 -10.90 4.85
C ALA A 170 7.02 -12.36 4.77
N LEU A 171 7.60 -13.10 3.83
CA LEU A 171 7.14 -14.45 3.45
C LEU A 171 8.06 -15.58 3.92
N HIS A 172 9.11 -15.29 4.69
CA HIS A 172 10.11 -16.28 5.13
C HIS A 172 9.50 -17.46 5.92
N THR A 173 8.36 -17.25 6.58
CA THR A 173 7.59 -18.29 7.31
C THR A 173 6.24 -18.63 6.65
N ALA A 174 5.96 -18.09 5.46
CA ALA A 174 4.65 -18.14 4.81
C ALA A 174 4.26 -19.52 4.23
N SER A 175 5.12 -20.54 4.32
CA SER A 175 4.76 -21.92 3.95
C SER A 175 3.76 -22.56 4.91
N THR A 176 3.47 -21.89 6.03
CA THR A 176 2.47 -22.30 7.02
C THR A 176 1.36 -21.26 7.10
N SER A 177 0.11 -21.72 7.06
CA SER A 177 -1.06 -20.84 7.11
C SER A 177 -1.03 -19.95 8.36
N GLY A 178 -1.30 -18.67 8.18
CA GLY A 178 -1.30 -17.67 9.25
C GLY A 178 0.09 -17.22 9.71
N GLN A 179 1.19 -17.65 9.06
CA GLN A 179 2.56 -17.27 9.42
C GLN A 179 3.17 -16.20 8.51
N ALA A 180 2.45 -15.73 7.48
CA ALA A 180 2.84 -14.54 6.72
C ALA A 180 2.80 -13.30 7.63
N GLN A 181 3.82 -12.45 7.55
CA GLN A 181 4.00 -11.32 8.45
C GLN A 181 3.75 -10.01 7.71
N PHE A 182 2.71 -9.29 8.10
CA PHE A 182 2.28 -8.06 7.43
C PHE A 182 2.80 -6.85 8.21
N TYR A 183 3.48 -5.94 7.52
CA TYR A 183 4.00 -4.69 8.05
C TYR A 183 3.39 -3.53 7.27
N MET A 184 2.51 -2.77 7.91
CA MET A 184 1.83 -1.65 7.29
C MET A 184 1.81 -0.41 8.17
N SER A 185 1.65 0.74 7.55
CA SER A 185 1.24 1.99 8.22
C SER A 185 0.37 2.81 7.28
N CYS A 186 -0.48 3.65 7.87
CA CYS A 186 -1.34 4.55 7.13
C CYS A 186 -0.80 5.98 7.15
N TYR A 187 -1.14 6.76 6.14
CA TYR A 187 -0.73 8.14 5.97
C TYR A 187 -1.96 9.01 5.69
N GLN A 188 -1.92 10.26 6.15
CA GLN A 188 -3.02 11.22 6.02
C GLN A 188 -2.71 12.18 4.89
N LEU A 189 -3.51 12.15 3.83
CA LEU A 189 -3.32 12.98 2.64
C LEU A 189 -4.55 13.83 2.37
N GLN A 190 -4.31 15.04 1.88
CA GLN A 190 -5.31 15.87 1.22
C GLN A 190 -4.91 16.01 -0.24
N ILE A 191 -5.61 15.31 -1.12
CA ILE A 191 -5.31 15.27 -2.56
C ILE A 191 -6.08 16.39 -3.25
N SER A 192 -5.36 17.26 -3.96
CA SER A 192 -5.92 18.29 -4.84
C SER A 192 -5.85 17.86 -6.32
N GLY A 193 -6.68 18.47 -7.17
CA GLY A 193 -6.75 18.14 -8.59
C GLY A 193 -8.16 18.38 -9.14
N THR A 194 -8.39 17.97 -10.38
CA THR A 194 -9.67 18.11 -11.09
C THR A 194 -10.26 16.77 -11.54
N GLY A 195 -9.64 15.67 -11.12
CA GLY A 195 -10.11 14.32 -11.44
C GLY A 195 -11.50 14.06 -10.88
N THR A 196 -12.15 13.04 -11.43
CA THR A 196 -13.48 12.59 -11.00
C THR A 196 -13.57 11.08 -10.84
N ALA A 197 -12.47 10.35 -11.13
CA ALA A 197 -12.45 8.91 -11.06
C ALA A 197 -12.69 8.42 -9.63
N SER A 198 -13.49 7.36 -9.53
CA SER A 198 -13.76 6.59 -8.32
C SER A 198 -13.42 5.13 -8.59
N PRO A 199 -12.16 4.71 -8.36
CA PRO A 199 -11.71 3.35 -8.66
C PRO A 199 -12.52 2.28 -7.88
N PRO A 200 -12.64 1.05 -8.42
CA PRO A 200 -13.20 -0.08 -7.69
C PRO A 200 -12.45 -0.33 -6.37
N THR A 201 -13.19 -0.65 -5.30
CA THR A 201 -12.62 -0.77 -3.96
C THR A 201 -12.86 -2.15 -3.34
N VAL A 202 -12.07 -2.46 -2.31
CA VAL A 202 -12.14 -3.63 -1.44
C VAL A 202 -12.15 -3.21 0.04
N LYS A 203 -12.55 -4.13 0.92
CA LYS A 203 -12.43 -3.97 2.37
C LYS A 203 -11.11 -4.56 2.88
N ILE A 204 -10.48 -3.90 3.85
CA ILE A 204 -9.34 -4.45 4.60
C ILE A 204 -9.70 -4.26 6.07
N PRO A 205 -9.97 -5.32 6.85
CA PRO A 205 -9.92 -6.75 6.49
C PRO A 205 -11.00 -7.16 5.46
N GLY A 206 -10.73 -8.24 4.72
CA GLY A 206 -11.64 -8.80 3.70
C GLY A 206 -10.98 -9.07 2.34
N ALA A 207 -10.01 -8.24 1.94
CA ALA A 207 -9.29 -8.37 0.67
C ALA A 207 -8.28 -9.51 0.64
N TYR A 208 -7.92 -10.05 1.81
CA TYR A 208 -6.91 -11.10 1.98
C TYR A 208 -7.51 -12.34 2.62
N SER A 209 -7.12 -13.50 2.12
CA SER A 209 -7.30 -14.80 2.76
C SER A 209 -5.96 -15.36 3.21
N ALA A 210 -5.95 -16.07 4.34
CA ALA A 210 -4.77 -16.80 4.79
C ALA A 210 -4.34 -17.91 3.80
N SER A 211 -5.24 -18.30 2.88
CA SER A 211 -4.97 -19.28 1.82
C SER A 211 -4.66 -18.66 0.45
N ASP A 212 -4.59 -17.32 0.34
CA ASP A 212 -4.21 -16.70 -0.93
C ASP A 212 -2.80 -17.16 -1.32
N PRO A 213 -2.53 -17.48 -2.60
CA PRO A 213 -1.23 -18.04 -3.02
C PRO A 213 -0.06 -17.05 -2.92
N GLY A 214 -0.32 -15.76 -2.67
CA GLY A 214 0.70 -14.77 -2.31
C GLY A 214 0.93 -14.63 -0.80
N ILE A 215 0.09 -15.27 0.02
CA ILE A 215 0.11 -15.23 1.49
C ILE A 215 0.50 -16.59 2.06
N LEU A 216 -0.04 -17.70 1.55
CA LEU A 216 0.40 -19.06 1.84
C LEU A 216 1.30 -19.55 0.70
N VAL A 217 2.60 -19.39 0.87
CA VAL A 217 3.59 -19.60 -0.18
C VAL A 217 4.94 -20.04 0.41
N ASN A 218 5.60 -20.98 -0.26
CA ASN A 218 6.98 -21.33 0.04
C ASN A 218 7.92 -20.53 -0.87
N ILE A 219 8.67 -19.58 -0.32
CA ILE A 219 9.64 -18.77 -1.07
C ILE A 219 11.06 -19.37 -1.06
N HIS A 220 11.27 -20.50 -0.37
CA HIS A 220 12.57 -21.18 -0.28
C HIS A 220 12.80 -22.17 -1.44
N GLN A 221 11.94 -22.10 -2.45
CA GLN A 221 12.04 -22.81 -3.72
C GLN A 221 12.16 -21.78 -4.84
N ASN A 222 12.68 -22.16 -6.00
CA ASN A 222 12.71 -21.25 -7.15
C ASN A 222 11.29 -20.90 -7.61
N LEU A 223 10.92 -19.62 -7.55
CA LEU A 223 9.65 -19.12 -8.01
C LEU A 223 9.76 -18.59 -9.44
N THR A 224 9.02 -19.17 -10.37
CA THR A 224 8.92 -18.59 -11.73
C THR A 224 7.95 -17.41 -11.78
N THR A 225 6.94 -17.42 -10.91
CA THR A 225 5.93 -16.38 -10.75
C THR A 225 5.55 -16.21 -9.28
N TYR A 226 5.01 -15.04 -8.94
CA TYR A 226 4.44 -14.74 -7.63
C TYR A 226 3.14 -13.96 -7.81
N LYS A 227 2.04 -14.44 -7.22
CA LYS A 227 0.74 -13.76 -7.29
C LYS A 227 0.59 -12.80 -6.11
N ILE A 228 0.71 -11.50 -6.39
CA ILE A 228 0.57 -10.46 -5.38
C ILE A 228 -0.87 -10.49 -4.79
N PRO A 229 -1.05 -10.44 -3.45
CA PRO A 229 -2.37 -10.46 -2.83
C PRO A 229 -3.24 -9.24 -3.13
N GLY A 230 -4.57 -9.37 -3.01
CA GLY A 230 -5.53 -8.27 -3.18
C GLY A 230 -5.86 -7.91 -4.63
N PRO A 231 -6.53 -6.76 -4.87
CA PRO A 231 -6.99 -6.35 -6.21
C PRO A 231 -5.84 -5.89 -7.11
N THR A 232 -6.09 -5.86 -8.42
CA THR A 232 -5.18 -5.24 -9.40
C THR A 232 -5.03 -3.73 -9.12
N PRO A 233 -3.81 -3.15 -9.24
CA PRO A 233 -3.62 -1.71 -9.16
C PRO A 233 -4.47 -0.93 -10.17
N TYR A 234 -5.08 0.16 -9.71
CA TYR A 234 -5.80 1.09 -10.56
C TYR A 234 -4.84 1.91 -11.43
N GLY A 235 -5.06 1.93 -12.74
CA GLY A 235 -4.33 2.78 -13.67
C GLY A 235 -2.85 2.42 -13.86
N VAL A 236 -2.39 1.27 -13.33
CA VAL A 236 -1.01 0.81 -13.43
C VAL A 236 -0.99 -0.58 -14.08
N PRO A 237 -0.21 -0.78 -15.17
CA PRO A 237 -0.09 -2.09 -15.79
C PRO A 237 0.64 -3.06 -14.84
N ALA A 238 0.36 -4.35 -15.01
CA ALA A 238 1.08 -5.39 -14.25
C ALA A 238 2.59 -5.30 -14.54
N ALA A 239 3.40 -5.27 -13.48
CA ALA A 239 4.85 -5.29 -13.62
C ALA A 239 5.31 -6.59 -14.29
N THR A 240 6.28 -6.49 -15.19
CA THR A 240 6.91 -7.66 -15.82
C THR A 240 8.02 -8.19 -14.92
N ILE A 241 8.06 -9.51 -14.71
CA ILE A 241 9.13 -10.17 -13.95
C ILE A 241 10.37 -10.26 -14.85
N ALA A 242 11.50 -9.71 -14.39
CA ALA A 242 12.77 -9.82 -15.10
C ALA A 242 13.29 -11.27 -15.05
N THR A 243 13.98 -11.69 -16.12
CA THR A 243 14.63 -13.01 -16.24
C THR A 243 16.16 -12.93 -16.11
N THR A 244 16.64 -11.78 -15.67
CA THR A 244 18.05 -11.47 -15.39
C THR A 244 18.17 -10.91 -13.98
N ALA A 245 19.38 -10.91 -13.43
CA ALA A 245 19.63 -10.34 -12.12
C ALA A 245 19.10 -8.89 -12.03
N TRP A 246 18.45 -8.57 -10.91
CA TRP A 246 17.94 -7.23 -10.69
C TRP A 246 19.09 -6.24 -10.49
N PRO A 247 19.05 -5.04 -11.10
CA PRO A 247 20.07 -4.02 -10.86
C PRO A 247 19.90 -3.43 -9.45
N SER A 248 20.77 -3.84 -8.51
CA SER A 248 20.70 -3.46 -7.09
C SER A 248 21.42 -2.14 -6.77
N THR A 249 21.55 -1.23 -7.74
CA THR A 249 22.21 0.07 -7.51
C THR A 249 21.24 1.04 -6.85
N PRO A 250 21.57 1.63 -5.68
CA PRO A 250 20.73 2.63 -5.05
C PRO A 250 20.43 3.80 -5.98
N THR A 251 19.16 4.18 -6.09
CA THR A 251 18.75 5.31 -6.93
C THR A 251 18.49 6.59 -6.13
N ILE A 252 18.49 6.52 -4.80
CA ILE A 252 18.15 7.64 -3.91
C ILE A 252 19.26 7.85 -2.87
N ASN A 253 19.69 9.11 -2.72
CA ASN A 253 20.57 9.57 -1.64
C ASN A 253 19.82 10.61 -0.80
N THR A 254 19.28 10.18 0.34
CA THR A 254 18.46 11.01 1.24
C THR A 254 19.22 12.17 1.86
N ALA A 255 20.54 12.07 2.04
CA ALA A 255 21.35 13.12 2.65
C ALA A 255 21.37 14.42 1.85
N ASN A 256 21.03 14.37 0.56
CA ASN A 256 21.07 15.52 -0.34
C ASN A 256 19.67 16.05 -0.71
N LEU A 257 18.60 15.46 -0.17
CA LEU A 257 17.24 15.85 -0.51
C LEU A 257 16.70 16.94 0.44
N PRO A 258 15.89 17.88 -0.06
CA PRO A 258 15.31 18.93 0.76
C PRO A 258 14.34 18.35 1.80
N LYS A 259 14.29 18.98 2.98
CA LYS A 259 13.34 18.65 4.05
C LYS A 259 12.25 19.69 4.14
N ALA A 260 11.01 19.25 4.31
CA ALA A 260 9.87 20.13 4.51
C ALA A 260 10.00 20.87 5.86
N ASP A 261 9.69 22.16 5.83
CA ASP A 261 9.49 22.95 7.04
C ASP A 261 8.01 22.89 7.45
N PHE A 262 7.74 22.25 8.58
CA PHE A 262 6.38 22.06 9.09
C PHE A 262 5.82 23.28 9.81
N THR A 263 6.57 24.38 9.91
CA THR A 263 6.06 25.66 10.42
C THR A 263 5.06 26.31 9.46
N THR A 264 5.05 25.91 8.19
CA THR A 264 4.06 26.32 7.18
C THR A 264 3.53 25.10 6.42
N LEU A 265 2.36 24.59 6.82
CA LEU A 265 1.64 23.60 6.01
C LEU A 265 1.38 24.20 4.61
N PRO A 266 1.72 23.51 3.50
CA PRO A 266 1.32 23.95 2.18
C PRO A 266 -0.20 24.02 2.14
N GLY A 267 -0.74 25.24 2.08
CA GLY A 267 -2.17 25.47 2.09
C GLY A 267 -2.82 24.71 0.94
N GLY A 268 -3.66 23.73 1.28
CA GLY A 268 -4.64 23.20 0.35
C GLY A 268 -5.50 24.36 -0.11
N ALA A 269 -5.26 24.87 -1.31
CA ALA A 269 -6.12 25.85 -1.93
C ALA A 269 -7.45 25.14 -2.25
N ALA A 270 -8.33 25.09 -1.26
CA ALA A 270 -9.74 24.84 -1.47
C ALA A 270 -10.30 26.09 -2.15
N THR A 271 -10.25 26.11 -3.48
CA THR A 271 -11.00 27.11 -4.25
C THR A 271 -12.48 26.81 -4.04
N ALA A 272 -13.10 27.54 -3.11
CA ALA A 272 -14.55 27.59 -2.98
C ALA A 272 -15.11 28.30 -4.21
N THR A 273 -15.49 27.56 -5.24
CA THR A 273 -16.36 28.09 -6.30
C THR A 273 -17.79 28.09 -5.79
N GLY A 274 -18.29 29.29 -5.50
CA GLY A 274 -19.69 29.56 -5.19
C GLY A 274 -20.63 29.02 -6.28
N GLY A 275 -21.79 28.54 -5.85
CA GLY A 275 -22.80 27.99 -6.74
C GLY A 275 -23.53 29.03 -7.58
N PRO A 276 -24.44 28.58 -8.44
CA PRO A 276 -25.59 29.37 -8.82
C PRO A 276 -26.90 28.68 -8.42
N THR A 277 -27.77 29.51 -7.86
CA THR A 277 -29.21 29.30 -7.69
C THR A 277 -29.89 29.27 -9.08
N SER A 278 -30.72 28.27 -9.36
CA SER A 278 -31.81 28.42 -10.35
C SER A 278 -32.92 27.37 -10.17
N THR A 279 -34.05 27.85 -9.68
CA THR A 279 -35.45 27.67 -10.11
C THR A 279 -35.87 26.40 -10.86
N ALA A 280 -36.93 25.77 -10.33
CA ALA A 280 -37.66 24.65 -10.92
C ALA A 280 -38.54 25.05 -12.12
N SER A 281 -38.70 24.13 -13.08
CA SER A 281 -39.93 23.93 -13.85
C SER A 281 -39.95 22.51 -14.44
N GLY A 282 -41.10 21.85 -14.38
CA GLY A 282 -41.30 20.44 -14.68
C GLY A 282 -41.59 20.11 -16.15
N GLY A 283 -41.45 18.82 -16.45
CA GLY A 283 -41.92 18.17 -17.68
C GLY A 283 -41.91 16.66 -17.47
N ALA A 284 -43.09 16.03 -17.50
CA ALA A 284 -43.26 14.58 -17.35
C ALA A 284 -43.25 13.90 -18.72
N THR A 285 -42.54 12.78 -18.91
CA THR A 285 -42.93 11.74 -19.88
C THR A 285 -42.32 10.36 -19.61
N SER A 286 -43.20 9.35 -19.72
CA SER A 286 -43.04 7.92 -20.05
C SER A 286 -42.01 7.03 -19.34
N THR A 287 -42.54 6.10 -18.55
CA THR A 287 -41.90 4.90 -17.99
C THR A 287 -41.53 3.88 -19.08
N GLY A 288 -40.24 3.75 -19.35
CA GLY A 288 -39.62 2.51 -19.83
C GLY A 288 -38.91 1.82 -18.67
N SER A 289 -39.02 0.49 -18.57
CA SER A 289 -38.31 -0.29 -17.55
C SER A 289 -36.82 0.05 -17.58
N ALA A 290 -36.30 0.54 -16.44
CA ALA A 290 -34.90 0.94 -16.34
C ALA A 290 -33.97 -0.22 -16.72
N PRO A 291 -32.92 0.02 -17.52
CA PRO A 291 -31.89 -0.97 -17.78
C PRO A 291 -31.37 -1.51 -16.43
N GLN A 292 -31.28 -2.84 -16.30
CA GLN A 292 -30.62 -3.44 -15.14
C GLN A 292 -29.22 -2.83 -15.03
N ALA A 293 -28.85 -2.35 -13.84
CA ALA A 293 -27.54 -1.77 -13.62
C ALA A 293 -26.48 -2.78 -14.06
N THR A 294 -25.60 -2.37 -14.97
CA THR A 294 -24.47 -3.16 -15.46
C THR A 294 -23.21 -2.78 -14.70
N GLN A 295 -22.31 -3.74 -14.53
CA GLN A 295 -21.02 -3.54 -13.89
C GLN A 295 -19.94 -3.20 -14.93
N THR A 296 -19.11 -2.22 -14.63
CA THR A 296 -17.93 -1.85 -15.45
C THR A 296 -16.93 -3.02 -15.55
N LYS A 297 -16.13 -3.06 -16.62
CA LYS A 297 -15.03 -4.03 -16.72
C LYS A 297 -14.11 -3.91 -15.50
N PHE A 298 -13.72 -5.05 -14.95
CA PHE A 298 -12.99 -5.23 -13.70
C PHE A 298 -13.76 -4.92 -12.40
N GLY A 299 -15.03 -4.54 -12.47
CA GLY A 299 -15.89 -4.44 -11.28
C GLY A 299 -16.32 -5.81 -10.74
N GLN A 300 -16.61 -5.90 -9.44
CA GLN A 300 -17.20 -7.12 -8.85
C GLN A 300 -18.59 -7.34 -9.43
N CYS A 301 -18.89 -8.56 -9.86
CA CYS A 301 -20.18 -8.95 -10.45
C CYS A 301 -20.81 -10.16 -9.75
N GLY A 302 -20.19 -10.66 -8.68
CA GLY A 302 -20.69 -11.79 -7.91
C GLY A 302 -19.80 -12.10 -6.71
N GLY A 303 -20.22 -13.09 -5.92
CA GLY A 303 -19.57 -13.50 -4.70
C GLY A 303 -20.51 -13.49 -3.48
N THR A 304 -20.20 -14.28 -2.47
CA THR A 304 -20.99 -14.35 -1.23
C THR A 304 -21.15 -12.96 -0.60
N GLY A 305 -22.41 -12.52 -0.42
CA GLY A 305 -22.74 -11.23 0.19
C GLY A 305 -22.74 -10.03 -0.78
N TYR A 306 -22.46 -10.24 -2.07
CA TYR A 306 -22.52 -9.17 -3.08
C TYR A 306 -23.97 -8.86 -3.46
N THR A 307 -24.36 -7.58 -3.35
CA THR A 307 -25.72 -7.07 -3.63
C THR A 307 -25.78 -6.12 -4.83
N GLY A 308 -24.67 -5.97 -5.56
CA GLY A 308 -24.57 -5.05 -6.70
C GLY A 308 -24.95 -5.68 -8.06
N PRO A 309 -24.69 -4.96 -9.16
CA PRO A 309 -24.85 -5.43 -10.53
C PRO A 309 -24.18 -6.79 -10.81
N THR A 310 -24.95 -7.78 -11.28
CA THR A 310 -24.44 -9.12 -11.65
C THR A 310 -24.19 -9.30 -13.15
N VAL A 311 -24.63 -8.32 -13.96
CA VAL A 311 -24.44 -8.29 -15.41
C VAL A 311 -23.31 -7.32 -15.71
N CYS A 312 -22.33 -7.74 -16.51
CA CYS A 312 -21.22 -6.90 -16.91
C CYS A 312 -21.60 -5.98 -18.09
N GLU A 313 -20.86 -4.89 -18.27
CA GLU A 313 -20.96 -4.05 -19.45
C GLU A 313 -20.70 -4.85 -20.73
N ALA A 314 -21.23 -4.36 -21.85
CA ALA A 314 -21.14 -5.05 -23.13
C ALA A 314 -19.69 -5.39 -23.49
N GLY A 315 -19.43 -6.65 -23.81
CA GLY A 315 -18.09 -7.16 -24.13
C GLY A 315 -17.29 -7.71 -22.95
N SER A 316 -17.84 -7.71 -21.74
CA SER A 316 -17.25 -8.36 -20.56
C SER A 316 -18.13 -9.50 -20.04
N THR A 317 -17.52 -10.49 -19.40
CA THR A 317 -18.23 -11.62 -18.77
C THR A 317 -17.94 -11.68 -17.27
N CYS A 318 -18.95 -12.01 -16.47
CA CYS A 318 -18.76 -12.18 -15.04
C CYS A 318 -18.04 -13.50 -14.76
N THR A 319 -16.74 -13.43 -14.45
CA THR A 319 -15.88 -14.60 -14.23
C THR A 319 -15.67 -14.79 -12.73
N ALA A 320 -15.86 -16.02 -12.24
CA ALA A 320 -15.58 -16.33 -10.84
C ALA A 320 -14.05 -16.37 -10.63
N VAL A 321 -13.52 -15.45 -9.84
CA VAL A 321 -12.08 -15.28 -9.61
C VAL A 321 -11.64 -16.00 -8.33
N SER A 322 -12.49 -15.99 -7.29
CA SER A 322 -12.29 -16.75 -6.05
C SER A 322 -13.64 -17.26 -5.54
N PRO A 323 -14.19 -18.35 -6.12
CA PRO A 323 -15.48 -18.90 -5.69
C PRO A 323 -15.42 -19.45 -4.26
N PRO A 324 -16.49 -19.33 -3.45
CA PRO A 324 -17.75 -18.64 -3.72
C PRO A 324 -17.73 -17.12 -3.44
N TYR A 325 -16.59 -16.54 -3.06
CA TYR A 325 -16.51 -15.23 -2.41
C TYR A 325 -16.43 -14.03 -3.36
N TYR A 326 -15.89 -14.20 -4.58
CA TYR A 326 -15.63 -13.08 -5.48
C TYR A 326 -15.68 -13.48 -6.97
N SER A 327 -16.45 -12.71 -7.75
CA SER A 327 -16.49 -12.76 -9.21
C SER A 327 -16.32 -11.35 -9.78
N GLN A 328 -15.63 -11.23 -10.92
CA GLN A 328 -15.26 -9.97 -11.54
C GLN A 328 -15.62 -9.94 -13.03
N CYS A 329 -16.02 -8.78 -13.54
CA CYS A 329 -16.18 -8.58 -14.98
C CYS A 329 -14.80 -8.58 -15.68
N THR A 330 -14.61 -9.45 -16.65
CA THR A 330 -13.37 -9.58 -17.44
C THR A 330 -13.64 -9.59 -18.92
#